data_AF-A0A7S3Y9V5-F1
#
_entry.id   AF-A0A7S3Y9V5-F1
#
_cell.length_a   1.000
_cell.length_b   1.000
_cell.length_c   1.000
_cell.angle_alpha   90.00
_cell.angle_beta   90.00
_cell.angle_gamma   90.00
#
_symmetry.space_group_name_H-M   'P 1'
#
loop_
_entity.id
_entity.type
_entity.pdbx_description
1 polymer ?
#
loop_
_entity_poly.entity_id
_entity_poly.type
_entity_poly.pdbx_seq_one_letter_code
_entity_poly.pdbx_strand_id
1 'polypeptide(L)'
;MAEVLVELQAQLMWFFNEFGRNPTHVDGHNHIHVLPGVSAVVVSLCLKRSIRWIRMPLENMESVLEDRKQEMFCTEVVKNAKAARTLFASCGLRMADVFAGMNLSGKVMSRDRILKVLDRSSCRRLCCYEPTYVEIMTHPGYPSRTGDSFSRSFDRLHELRVLTDPKLMTELMRKCKLSPFPRLGRHGLQSSPNETAMSSECKTVPLHFSRQTMETEIQRPVQNVYNNHVKTSA
;
A
#
# COMPACT_ATOMS: atom_id res chain seq x y z
N MET A 1 -23.17 -4.66 -5.78
CA MET A 1 -22.45 -4.04 -4.64
C MET A 1 -22.51 -4.84 -3.34
N ALA A 2 -23.60 -5.58 -3.05
CA ALA A 2 -23.69 -6.41 -1.84
C ALA A 2 -22.56 -7.46 -1.73
N GLU A 3 -22.27 -8.17 -2.83
CA GLU A 3 -21.19 -9.17 -2.85
C GLU A 3 -19.81 -8.56 -2.58
N VAL A 4 -19.52 -7.39 -3.16
CA VAL A 4 -18.27 -6.65 -2.89
C VAL A 4 -18.15 -6.29 -1.40
N LEU A 5 -19.25 -5.86 -0.78
CA LEU A 5 -19.25 -5.59 0.66
C LEU A 5 -18.96 -6.85 1.48
N VAL A 6 -19.62 -7.97 1.16
CA VAL A 6 -19.43 -9.25 1.84
C VAL A 6 -17.98 -9.72 1.73
N GLU A 7 -17.42 -9.70 0.51
CA GLU A 7 -16.04 -10.12 0.25
C GLU A 7 -15.01 -9.24 0.97
N LEU A 8 -15.11 -7.91 0.83
CA LEU A 8 -14.17 -7.00 1.48
C LEU A 8 -14.28 -7.07 3.01
N GLN A 9 -15.48 -7.30 3.55
CA GLN A 9 -15.66 -7.53 4.98
C GLN A 9 -15.02 -8.85 5.42
N ALA A 10 -15.13 -9.91 4.62
CA ALA A 10 -14.49 -11.19 4.89
C ALA A 10 -12.97 -11.08 4.91
N GLN A 11 -12.35 -10.41 3.93
CA GLN A 11 -10.90 -10.16 3.90
C GLN A 11 -10.41 -9.38 5.13
N LEU A 12 -11.12 -8.31 5.51
CA LEU A 12 -10.79 -7.54 6.71
C LEU A 12 -10.96 -8.34 8.00
N MET A 13 -11.97 -9.21 8.06
CA MET A 13 -12.18 -10.07 9.23
C MET A 13 -11.12 -11.16 9.32
N TRP A 14 -10.75 -11.76 8.18
CA TRP A 14 -9.65 -12.70 8.12
C TRP A 14 -8.35 -12.07 8.65
N PHE A 15 -8.01 -10.87 8.19
CA PHE A 15 -6.85 -10.13 8.71
C PHE A 15 -6.95 -9.90 10.23
N PHE A 16 -8.11 -9.47 10.72
CA PHE A 16 -8.31 -9.24 12.14
C PHE A 16 -8.12 -10.52 12.96
N ASN A 17 -8.71 -11.63 12.51
CA ASN A 17 -8.62 -12.92 13.20
C ASN A 17 -7.20 -13.45 13.22
N GLU A 18 -6.45 -13.27 12.12
CA GLU A 18 -5.06 -13.73 12.00
C GLU A 18 -4.08 -12.89 12.84
N PHE A 19 -4.25 -11.55 12.84
CA PHE A 19 -3.28 -10.64 13.46
C PHE A 19 -3.73 -10.02 14.78
N GLY A 20 -4.95 -10.33 15.24
CA GLY A 20 -5.56 -9.80 16.47
C GLY A 20 -5.83 -8.29 16.43
N ARG A 21 -5.80 -7.66 15.25
CA ARG A 21 -5.89 -6.20 15.08
C ARG A 21 -6.34 -5.80 13.68
N ASN A 22 -6.90 -4.59 13.57
CA ASN A 22 -7.19 -4.01 12.25
C ASN A 22 -5.89 -3.66 11.50
N PRO A 23 -5.92 -3.65 10.15
CA PRO A 23 -4.79 -3.19 9.35
C PRO A 23 -4.56 -1.69 9.57
N THR A 24 -3.31 -1.25 9.41
CA THR A 24 -2.95 0.17 9.61
C THR A 24 -3.42 1.06 8.46
N HIS A 25 -3.57 0.47 7.28
CA HIS A 25 -4.02 1.11 6.05
C HIS A 25 -4.72 0.08 5.15
N VAL A 26 -5.42 0.55 4.13
CA VAL A 26 -6.03 -0.29 3.07
C VAL A 26 -5.48 0.12 1.71
N ASP A 27 -5.22 -0.87 0.87
CA ASP A 27 -5.07 -0.74 -0.57
C ASP A 27 -5.92 -1.79 -1.29
N GLY A 28 -5.83 -1.86 -2.61
CA GLY A 28 -6.46 -2.88 -3.41
C GLY A 28 -5.49 -3.38 -4.46
N HIS A 29 -5.46 -4.70 -4.67
CA HIS A 29 -4.76 -5.30 -5.81
C HIS A 29 -5.30 -4.68 -7.11
N ASN A 30 -4.42 -4.37 -8.05
CA ASN A 30 -4.75 -3.60 -9.27
C ASN A 30 -5.49 -2.29 -9.00
N HIS A 31 -5.33 -1.72 -7.80
CA HIS A 31 -5.97 -0.48 -7.37
C HIS A 31 -7.50 -0.51 -7.42
N ILE A 32 -8.14 -1.68 -7.28
CA ILE A 32 -9.61 -1.79 -7.36
C ILE A 32 -10.34 -0.92 -6.33
N HIS A 33 -9.67 -0.54 -5.23
CA HIS A 33 -10.24 0.23 -4.14
C HIS A 33 -10.63 1.66 -4.55
N VAL A 34 -10.14 2.18 -5.68
CA VAL A 34 -10.56 3.49 -6.23
C VAL A 34 -11.68 3.39 -7.26
N LEU A 35 -12.11 2.19 -7.65
CA LEU A 35 -13.16 2.04 -8.65
C LEU A 35 -14.49 2.64 -8.17
N PRO A 36 -15.32 3.16 -9.09
CA PRO A 36 -16.68 3.58 -8.78
C PRO A 36 -17.48 2.44 -8.11
N GLY A 37 -18.24 2.79 -7.07
CA GLY A 37 -18.96 1.81 -6.24
C GLY A 37 -18.08 1.10 -5.21
N VAL A 38 -16.92 0.55 -5.61
CA VAL A 38 -16.00 -0.15 -4.69
C VAL A 38 -15.44 0.81 -3.64
N SER A 39 -15.03 2.01 -4.05
CA SER A 39 -14.52 3.06 -3.16
C SER A 39 -15.48 3.41 -2.02
N ALA A 40 -16.79 3.46 -2.28
CA ALA A 40 -17.81 3.72 -1.25
C ALA A 40 -17.90 2.59 -0.22
N VAL A 41 -17.81 1.34 -0.68
CA VAL A 41 -17.79 0.16 0.21
C VAL A 41 -16.54 0.14 1.07
N VAL A 42 -15.37 0.37 0.46
CA VAL A 42 -14.09 0.44 1.17
C VAL A 42 -14.13 1.52 2.26
N VAL A 43 -14.62 2.72 1.94
CA VAL A 43 -14.77 3.81 2.91
C VAL A 43 -15.67 3.41 4.08
N SER A 44 -16.84 2.83 3.80
CA SER A 44 -17.76 2.36 4.85
C SER A 44 -17.08 1.39 5.81
N LEU A 45 -16.32 0.43 5.29
CA LEU A 45 -15.59 -0.55 6.08
C LEU A 45 -14.42 0.06 6.87
N CYS A 46 -13.66 0.97 6.26
CA CYS A 46 -12.58 1.69 6.92
C CYS A 46 -13.10 2.48 8.13
N LEU A 47 -14.21 3.21 7.98
CA LEU A 47 -14.83 3.97 9.07
C LEU A 47 -15.31 3.04 10.19
N LYS A 48 -16.04 1.97 9.86
CA LYS A 48 -16.53 0.98 10.84
C LYS A 48 -15.41 0.35 11.67
N ARG A 49 -14.23 0.14 11.06
CA ARG A 49 -13.08 -0.49 11.71
C ARG A 49 -12.01 0.50 12.20
N SER A 50 -12.28 1.81 12.13
CA SER A 50 -11.32 2.86 12.51
C SER A 50 -9.99 2.76 11.77
N ILE A 51 -10.00 2.30 10.52
CA ILE A 51 -8.83 2.31 9.64
C ILE A 51 -8.74 3.71 9.02
N ARG A 52 -7.61 4.37 9.22
CA ARG A 52 -7.46 5.80 8.87
C ARG A 52 -6.63 6.06 7.64
N TRP A 53 -5.85 5.10 7.15
CA TRP A 53 -5.01 5.29 5.98
C TRP A 53 -5.52 4.47 4.79
N ILE A 54 -5.44 5.06 3.61
CA ILE A 54 -5.77 4.41 2.35
C ILE A 54 -4.77 4.82 1.27
N ARG A 55 -4.32 3.87 0.45
CA ARG A 55 -3.47 4.17 -0.71
C ARG A 55 -4.20 5.11 -1.65
N MET A 56 -3.50 6.13 -2.13
CA MET A 56 -4.00 7.03 -3.17
C MET A 56 -3.12 6.93 -4.41
N PRO A 57 -3.50 6.10 -5.42
CA PRO A 57 -2.66 5.82 -6.59
C PRO A 57 -2.72 6.96 -7.62
N LEU A 58 -2.35 8.17 -7.17
CA LEU A 58 -2.20 9.36 -8.01
C LEU A 58 -0.73 9.52 -8.38
N GLU A 59 -0.32 8.86 -9.44
CA GLU A 59 1.04 8.96 -9.98
C GLU A 59 1.09 9.97 -11.14
N ASN A 60 2.15 10.76 -11.18
CA ASN A 60 2.40 11.64 -12.32
C ASN A 60 3.08 10.84 -13.43
N MET A 61 2.36 10.62 -14.53
CA MET A 61 2.77 9.77 -15.66
C MET A 61 3.68 10.52 -16.64
N GLU A 62 4.70 11.22 -16.15
CA GLU A 62 5.62 12.02 -16.98
C GLU A 62 6.61 11.18 -17.79
N SER A 63 6.77 9.89 -17.50
CA SER A 63 7.55 8.97 -18.33
C SER A 63 6.65 8.15 -19.23
N VAL A 64 6.85 8.29 -20.55
CA VAL A 64 6.19 7.51 -21.60
C VAL A 64 6.27 6.03 -21.24
N LEU A 65 5.11 5.44 -20.94
CA LEU A 65 5.02 3.99 -20.85
C LEU A 65 5.14 3.46 -22.28
N GLU A 66 6.17 2.68 -22.56
CA GLU A 66 6.36 2.07 -23.89
C GLU A 66 5.22 1.09 -24.22
N ASP A 67 4.59 0.52 -23.18
CA ASP A 67 3.44 -0.35 -23.30
C ASP A 67 2.13 0.44 -23.19
N ARG A 68 1.45 0.58 -24.33
CA ARG A 68 0.13 1.21 -24.44
C ARG A 68 -0.92 0.60 -23.52
N LYS A 69 -0.88 -0.72 -23.26
CA LYS A 69 -1.83 -1.37 -22.35
C LYS A 69 -1.60 -0.92 -20.91
N GLN A 70 -0.35 -0.86 -20.49
CA GLN A 70 0.04 -0.34 -19.18
C GLN A 70 -0.35 1.14 -19.06
N GLU A 71 -0.15 1.92 -20.13
CA GLU A 71 -0.54 3.33 -20.17
C GLU A 71 -2.04 3.54 -19.97
N MET A 72 -2.86 2.79 -20.71
CA MET A 72 -4.31 2.82 -20.58
C MET A 72 -4.76 2.42 -19.17
N PHE A 73 -4.18 1.35 -18.63
CA PHE A 73 -4.47 0.88 -17.28
C PHE A 73 -4.16 1.96 -16.23
N CYS A 74 -2.94 2.51 -16.24
CA CYS A 74 -2.53 3.57 -15.31
C CYS A 74 -3.40 4.82 -15.45
N THR A 75 -3.76 5.21 -16.68
CA THR A 75 -4.61 6.36 -16.96
C THR A 75 -6.00 6.19 -16.32
N GLU A 76 -6.62 5.02 -16.48
CA GLU A 76 -7.91 4.74 -15.85
C GLU A 76 -7.80 4.65 -14.32
N VAL A 77 -6.72 4.08 -13.77
CA VAL A 77 -6.48 4.09 -12.31
C VAL A 77 -6.39 5.53 -11.79
N VAL A 78 -5.59 6.40 -12.43
CA VAL A 78 -5.43 7.80 -12.02
C VAL A 78 -6.76 8.57 -12.12
N LYS A 79 -7.54 8.33 -13.17
CA LYS A 79 -8.88 8.93 -13.33
C LYS A 79 -9.82 8.52 -12.20
N ASN A 80 -9.88 7.23 -11.88
CA ASN A 80 -10.70 6.72 -10.78
C ASN A 80 -10.20 7.22 -9.41
N ALA A 81 -8.88 7.27 -9.22
CA ALA A 81 -8.26 7.81 -8.01
C ALA A 81 -8.58 9.29 -7.79
N LYS A 82 -8.60 10.11 -8.86
CA LYS A 82 -9.02 11.52 -8.78
C LYS A 82 -10.46 11.65 -8.28
N ALA A 83 -11.37 10.82 -8.79
CA ALA A 83 -12.77 10.81 -8.35
C ALA A 83 -12.90 10.33 -6.89
N ALA A 84 -12.18 9.27 -6.52
CA ALA A 84 -12.22 8.69 -5.17
C ALA A 84 -11.56 9.60 -4.10
N ARG A 85 -10.58 10.43 -4.48
CA ARG A 85 -9.85 11.31 -3.55
C ARG A 85 -10.78 12.22 -2.75
N THR A 86 -11.76 12.85 -3.41
CA THR A 86 -12.72 13.74 -2.73
C THR A 86 -13.53 12.98 -1.69
N LEU A 87 -14.00 11.78 -2.04
CA LEU A 87 -14.72 10.90 -1.12
C LEU A 87 -13.85 10.53 0.09
N PHE A 88 -12.62 10.06 -0.15
CA PHE A 88 -11.71 9.66 0.92
C PHE A 88 -11.40 10.81 1.87
N ALA A 89 -11.12 11.99 1.33
CA ALA A 89 -10.87 13.20 2.11
C ALA A 89 -12.10 13.62 2.94
N SER A 90 -13.30 13.61 2.34
CA SER A 90 -14.55 13.97 3.03
C SER A 90 -14.88 13.05 4.21
N CYS A 91 -14.40 11.80 4.17
CA CYS A 91 -14.56 10.83 5.25
C CYS A 91 -13.37 10.82 6.24
N GLY A 92 -12.43 11.74 6.11
CA GLY A 92 -11.29 11.87 7.03
C GLY A 92 -10.26 10.73 6.91
N LEU A 93 -10.23 10.01 5.78
CA LEU A 93 -9.16 9.08 5.45
C LEU A 93 -7.90 9.86 5.05
N ARG A 94 -6.76 9.40 5.54
CA ARG A 94 -5.42 9.92 5.24
C ARG A 94 -4.82 9.14 4.08
N MET A 95 -4.05 9.85 3.29
CA MET A 95 -3.41 9.35 2.07
C MET A 95 -1.97 9.87 2.03
N ALA A 96 -1.08 9.17 1.35
CA ALA A 96 0.21 9.74 0.99
C ALA A 96 0.00 10.95 0.06
N ASP A 97 0.91 11.91 0.15
CA ASP A 97 0.91 13.12 -0.68
C ASP A 97 1.40 12.85 -2.10
N VAL A 98 2.31 11.90 -2.20
CA VAL A 98 2.91 11.42 -3.43
C VAL A 98 2.85 9.91 -3.45
N PHE A 99 2.45 9.37 -4.59
CA PHE A 99 2.46 7.95 -4.87
C PHE A 99 3.29 7.68 -6.12
N ALA A 100 4.13 6.64 -6.07
CA ALA A 100 4.83 6.10 -7.23
C ALA A 100 4.84 4.57 -7.17
N GLY A 101 4.79 3.90 -8.31
CA GLY A 101 4.86 2.44 -8.35
C GLY A 101 4.25 1.81 -9.61
N MET A 102 3.23 2.42 -10.21
CA MET A 102 2.63 1.93 -11.45
C MET A 102 3.59 2.07 -12.65
N ASN A 103 4.47 3.07 -12.61
CA ASN A 103 5.53 3.30 -13.62
C ASN A 103 6.94 3.33 -13.01
N LEU A 104 7.11 2.71 -11.84
CA LEU A 104 8.41 2.62 -11.16
C LEU A 104 8.81 1.18 -10.84
N SER A 105 7.88 0.23 -10.98
CA SER A 105 8.07 -1.18 -10.65
C SER A 105 8.65 -2.01 -11.78
N GLY A 106 9.02 -3.24 -11.46
CA GLY A 106 9.58 -4.23 -12.35
C GLY A 106 10.94 -3.83 -12.92
N LYS A 107 11.23 -4.26 -14.14
CA LYS A 107 12.53 -4.02 -14.81
C LYS A 107 12.92 -2.54 -14.92
N VAL A 108 11.95 -1.61 -14.87
CA VAL A 108 12.23 -0.17 -14.98
C VAL A 108 12.66 0.46 -13.66
N MET A 109 12.54 -0.25 -12.54
CA MET A 109 12.98 0.26 -11.24
C MET A 109 14.49 0.52 -11.26
N SER A 110 14.90 1.70 -10.80
CA SER A 110 16.30 2.01 -10.56
C SER A 110 16.44 2.94 -9.37
N ARG A 111 17.62 2.91 -8.73
CA ARG A 111 17.96 3.84 -7.65
C ARG A 111 17.69 5.28 -8.07
N ASP A 112 18.17 5.68 -9.24
CA ASP A 112 18.08 7.07 -9.70
C ASP A 112 16.62 7.52 -9.92
N ARG A 113 15.75 6.62 -10.40
CA ARG A 113 14.31 6.91 -10.52
C ARG A 113 13.62 7.04 -9.15
N ILE A 114 13.98 6.19 -8.19
CA ILE A 114 13.48 6.29 -6.81
C ILE A 114 13.90 7.64 -6.20
N LEU A 115 15.17 8.01 -6.32
CA LEU A 115 15.68 9.28 -5.79
C LEU A 115 15.02 10.49 -6.49
N LYS A 116 14.79 10.40 -7.80
CA LYS A 116 14.08 11.45 -8.56
C LYS A 116 12.64 11.66 -8.06
N VAL A 117 11.94 10.61 -7.65
CA VAL A 117 10.61 10.74 -7.02
C VAL A 117 10.71 11.51 -5.70
N LEU A 118 11.69 11.18 -4.86
CA LEU A 118 11.89 11.87 -3.56
C LEU A 118 12.30 13.34 -3.73
N ASP A 119 13.17 13.64 -4.69
CA ASP A 119 13.62 15.00 -4.95
C ASP A 119 12.45 15.89 -5.42
N ARG A 120 11.61 15.39 -6.33
CA ARG A 120 10.38 16.08 -6.76
C ARG A 120 9.37 16.28 -5.63
N SER A 121 9.30 15.32 -4.71
CA SER A 121 8.37 15.37 -3.57
C SER A 121 8.79 16.42 -2.54
N SER A 122 10.09 16.59 -2.34
CA SER A 122 10.66 17.56 -1.40
C SER A 122 10.36 19.02 -1.79
N CYS A 123 10.21 19.32 -3.08
CA CYS A 123 9.89 20.66 -3.57
C CYS A 123 8.43 21.08 -3.35
N ARG A 124 7.54 20.16 -2.95
CA ARG A 124 6.08 20.39 -3.01
C ARG A 124 5.52 21.19 -1.83
N ARG A 125 6.29 21.39 -0.76
CA ARG A 125 5.85 22.13 0.44
C ARG A 125 6.96 23.00 1.03
N LEU A 126 7.38 24.02 0.30
CA LEU A 126 8.25 25.07 0.84
C LEU A 126 7.57 25.94 1.93
N CYS A 127 6.23 25.85 2.07
CA CYS A 127 5.44 26.75 2.92
C CYS A 127 4.68 26.06 4.07
N CYS A 128 4.97 24.80 4.40
CA CYS A 128 4.23 24.05 5.43
C CYS A 128 5.18 23.28 6.35
N TYR A 129 4.94 23.33 7.67
CA TYR A 129 5.70 22.58 8.68
C TYR A 129 5.37 21.07 8.72
N GLU A 130 4.38 20.61 7.96
CA GLU A 130 3.94 19.21 7.95
C GLU A 130 4.79 18.33 7.04
N PRO A 131 5.18 17.12 7.48
CA PRO A 131 5.96 16.20 6.67
C PRO A 131 5.19 15.75 5.42
N THR A 132 5.88 15.67 4.29
CA THR A 132 5.35 15.10 3.05
C THR A 132 5.44 13.58 3.12
N TYR A 133 4.31 12.88 2.98
CA TYR A 133 4.27 11.43 2.94
C TYR A 133 4.40 10.95 1.50
N VAL A 134 5.41 10.11 1.24
CA VAL A 134 5.64 9.49 -0.07
C VAL A 134 5.43 7.99 0.06
N GLU A 135 4.54 7.43 -0.75
CA GLU A 135 4.36 5.99 -0.89
C GLU A 135 5.01 5.51 -2.20
N ILE A 136 5.98 4.61 -2.09
CA ILE A 136 6.57 3.90 -3.23
C ILE A 136 6.09 2.45 -3.16
N MET A 137 5.17 2.07 -4.04
CA MET A 137 4.69 0.70 -4.19
C MET A 137 5.70 -0.12 -4.99
N THR A 138 5.96 -1.35 -4.54
CA THR A 138 6.96 -2.26 -5.10
C THR A 138 6.45 -3.71 -5.02
N HIS A 139 7.12 -4.62 -5.74
CA HIS A 139 6.82 -6.04 -5.79
C HIS A 139 8.06 -6.94 -5.63
N PRO A 140 8.93 -6.71 -4.63
CA PRO A 140 10.15 -7.47 -4.48
C PRO A 140 9.88 -8.95 -4.25
N GLY A 141 10.71 -9.81 -4.84
CA GLY A 141 10.80 -11.21 -4.45
C GLY A 141 11.45 -12.10 -5.49
N TYR A 142 11.71 -13.34 -5.09
CA TYR A 142 12.27 -14.34 -5.98
C TYR A 142 11.22 -14.83 -6.97
N PRO A 143 11.61 -15.17 -8.22
CA PRO A 143 10.72 -15.83 -9.17
C PRO A 143 10.25 -17.15 -8.59
N SER A 144 8.94 -17.33 -8.49
CA SER A 144 8.36 -18.58 -7.99
C SER A 144 8.50 -19.70 -9.02
N ARG A 145 8.47 -20.95 -8.58
CA ARG A 145 8.35 -22.12 -9.48
C ARG A 145 6.93 -22.33 -9.98
N THR A 146 5.94 -21.83 -9.24
CA THR A 146 4.49 -21.96 -9.51
C THR A 146 3.82 -20.58 -9.53
N GLY A 147 2.60 -20.53 -10.07
CA GLY A 147 1.82 -19.30 -10.17
C GLY A 147 1.76 -18.71 -11.59
N ASP A 148 1.24 -17.50 -11.68
CA ASP A 148 1.05 -16.78 -12.95
C ASP A 148 2.37 -16.22 -13.51
N SER A 149 2.29 -15.47 -14.60
CA SER A 149 3.46 -14.82 -15.22
C SER A 149 4.10 -13.78 -14.30
N PHE A 150 3.29 -13.08 -13.50
CA PHE A 150 3.78 -12.09 -12.55
C PHE A 150 4.61 -12.73 -11.44
N SER A 151 4.10 -13.81 -10.83
CA SER A 151 4.76 -14.55 -9.75
C SER A 151 6.11 -15.14 -10.17
N ARG A 152 6.23 -15.53 -11.44
CA ARG A 152 7.43 -16.10 -12.05
C ARG A 152 8.37 -15.07 -12.66
N SER A 153 8.05 -13.78 -12.55
CA SER A 153 8.82 -12.74 -13.23
C SER A 153 10.16 -12.44 -12.55
N PHE A 154 11.23 -12.33 -13.35
CA PHE A 154 12.53 -11.84 -12.90
C PHE A 154 12.54 -10.35 -12.57
N ASP A 155 11.53 -9.61 -13.03
CA ASP A 155 11.35 -8.19 -12.69
C ASP A 155 11.21 -8.00 -11.17
N ARG A 156 10.57 -8.94 -10.47
CA ARG A 156 10.47 -8.94 -9.01
C ARG A 156 11.82 -9.11 -8.32
N LEU A 157 12.70 -9.92 -8.91
CA LEU A 157 14.07 -10.12 -8.42
C LEU A 157 14.91 -8.87 -8.66
N HIS A 158 14.71 -8.21 -9.79
CA HIS A 158 15.34 -6.93 -10.09
C HIS A 158 14.93 -5.86 -9.06
N GLU A 159 13.64 -5.71 -8.78
CA GLU A 159 13.17 -4.81 -7.72
C GLU A 159 13.80 -5.14 -6.37
N LEU A 160 13.83 -6.41 -5.98
CA LEU A 160 14.46 -6.85 -4.73
C LEU A 160 15.94 -6.42 -4.68
N ARG A 161 16.70 -6.59 -5.76
CA ARG A 161 18.12 -6.20 -5.84
C ARG A 161 18.30 -4.69 -5.73
N VAL A 162 17.46 -3.89 -6.38
CA VAL A 162 17.52 -2.43 -6.29
C VAL A 162 17.19 -1.97 -4.86
N LEU A 163 16.13 -2.50 -4.27
CA LEU A 163 15.65 -2.12 -2.94
C LEU A 163 16.58 -2.57 -1.80
N THR A 164 17.42 -3.57 -2.05
CA THR A 164 18.42 -4.07 -1.10
C THR A 164 19.84 -3.54 -1.38
N ASP A 165 20.02 -2.68 -2.39
CA ASP A 165 21.32 -2.03 -2.65
C ASP A 165 21.68 -1.11 -1.46
N PRO A 166 22.82 -1.35 -0.77
CA PRO A 166 23.27 -0.49 0.32
C PRO A 166 23.38 0.98 -0.07
N LYS A 167 23.75 1.28 -1.34
CA LYS A 167 23.85 2.65 -1.83
C LYS A 167 22.50 3.36 -1.86
N LEU A 168 21.43 2.64 -2.24
CA LEU A 168 20.08 3.18 -2.16
C LEU A 168 19.71 3.46 -0.70
N MET A 169 19.97 2.51 0.21
CA MET A 169 19.66 2.69 1.63
C MET A 169 20.35 3.93 2.23
N THR A 170 21.64 4.15 1.93
CA THR A 170 22.37 5.34 2.38
C THR A 170 21.72 6.64 1.90
N GLU A 171 21.32 6.71 0.62
CA GLU A 171 20.66 7.90 0.08
C GLU A 171 19.25 8.10 0.66
N LEU A 172 18.49 7.02 0.86
CA LEU A 172 17.17 7.08 1.48
C LEU A 172 17.25 7.66 2.89
N MET A 173 18.17 7.16 3.72
CA MET A 173 18.37 7.63 5.09
C MET A 173 18.80 9.10 5.18
N ARG A 174 19.47 9.61 4.13
CA ARG A 174 19.85 11.02 4.03
C ARG A 174 18.70 11.93 3.61
N LYS A 175 17.79 11.42 2.75
CA LYS A 175 16.72 12.22 2.14
C LYS A 175 15.38 12.13 2.84
N CYS A 176 15.09 11.04 3.54
CA CYS A 176 13.79 10.79 4.13
C CYS A 176 13.85 9.90 5.37
N LYS A 177 12.75 9.91 6.14
CA LYS A 177 12.52 8.93 7.20
C LYS A 177 11.65 7.80 6.66
N LEU A 178 12.20 6.59 6.59
CA LEU A 178 11.41 5.39 6.28
C LEU A 178 10.48 5.09 7.46
N SER A 179 9.19 4.95 7.18
CA SER A 179 8.16 4.71 8.19
C SER A 179 7.08 3.76 7.64
N PRO A 180 6.53 2.85 8.45
CA PRO A 180 5.27 2.23 8.13
C PRO A 180 4.15 3.28 8.14
N PHE A 181 3.00 2.93 7.55
CA PHE A 181 1.78 3.72 7.73
C PHE A 181 1.48 3.92 9.23
N PRO A 182 1.38 5.18 9.71
CA PRO A 182 1.24 5.46 11.13
C PRO A 182 -0.01 4.82 11.73
N ARG A 183 0.16 4.18 12.89
CA ARG A 183 -0.98 3.83 13.75
C ARG A 183 -1.42 5.10 14.45
N LEU A 184 -2.62 5.58 14.12
CA LEU A 184 -3.24 6.63 14.92
C LEU A 184 -3.95 5.95 16.09
N GLY A 185 -3.51 6.27 17.32
CA GLY A 185 -4.23 5.85 18.52
C GLY A 185 -5.65 6.41 18.54
N ARG A 186 -6.54 5.80 19.35
CA ARG A 186 -7.95 6.22 19.49
C ARG A 186 -8.14 7.68 19.93
N HIS A 187 -7.07 8.37 20.35
CA HIS A 187 -7.11 9.73 20.94
C HIS A 187 -6.86 10.89 19.97
N GLY A 188 -6.80 10.67 18.65
CA GLY A 188 -6.54 11.74 17.67
C GLY A 188 -7.70 12.73 17.40
N LEU A 189 -8.53 13.05 18.41
CA LEU A 189 -9.65 14.01 18.30
C LEU A 189 -9.58 15.18 19.29
N GLN A 190 -8.48 15.35 20.02
CA GLN A 190 -8.24 16.55 20.82
C GLN A 190 -6.94 17.23 20.38
N SER A 191 -7.05 18.16 19.44
CA SER A 191 -6.08 19.24 19.31
C SER A 191 -6.44 20.31 20.35
N SER A 192 -5.82 20.24 21.52
CA SER A 192 -5.58 21.42 22.36
C SER A 192 -4.18 21.93 22.02
N PRO A 193 -3.98 23.23 21.71
CA PRO A 193 -2.67 23.78 21.43
C PRO A 193 -2.01 24.12 22.76
N ASN A 194 -1.29 23.17 23.35
CA ASN A 194 -0.16 23.40 24.26
C ASN A 194 0.27 22.05 24.81
N GLU A 195 1.37 21.51 24.31
CA GLU A 195 2.33 20.85 25.21
C GLU A 195 3.71 20.77 24.56
N THR A 196 4.63 21.34 25.31
CA THR A 196 6.04 21.60 25.02
C THR A 196 6.82 20.29 24.90
N ALA A 197 7.85 20.34 24.05
CA ALA A 197 8.79 19.26 23.80
C ALA A 197 9.32 18.58 25.08
N MET A 198 9.31 17.24 25.09
CA MET A 198 10.34 16.46 25.78
C MET A 198 10.89 15.38 24.86
N SER A 199 12.21 15.43 24.76
CA SER A 199 13.10 14.48 24.09
C SER A 199 12.82 13.04 24.49
N SER A 200 12.62 12.17 23.50
CA SER A 200 13.00 10.76 23.63
C SER A 200 13.82 10.39 22.40
N GLU A 201 15.04 9.95 22.67
CA GLU A 201 15.98 9.45 21.69
C GLU A 201 15.30 8.39 20.82
N CYS A 202 15.16 8.70 19.53
CA CYS A 202 14.73 7.73 18.54
C CYS A 202 15.87 6.73 18.36
N LYS A 203 15.91 5.71 19.23
CA LYS A 203 16.74 4.52 19.01
C LYS A 203 16.37 3.97 17.64
N THR A 204 17.30 4.08 16.71
CA THR A 204 17.27 3.39 15.43
C THR A 204 17.13 1.90 15.72
N VAL A 205 15.91 1.38 15.60
CA VAL A 205 15.70 -0.06 15.57
C VAL A 205 16.24 -0.52 14.22
N PRO A 206 17.28 -1.37 14.18
CA PRO A 206 17.72 -1.94 12.93
C PRO A 206 16.56 -2.73 12.34
N LEU A 207 16.14 -2.40 11.11
CA LEU A 207 15.30 -3.28 10.33
C LEU A 207 16.12 -4.51 9.96
N HIS A 208 16.17 -5.48 10.87
CA HIS A 208 16.53 -6.85 10.54
C HIS A 208 15.39 -7.41 9.69
N PHE A 209 15.62 -7.50 8.37
CA PHE A 209 14.88 -8.44 7.55
C PHE A 209 15.23 -9.85 8.06
N SER A 210 14.38 -10.39 8.94
CA SER A 210 14.46 -11.77 9.37
C SER A 210 14.40 -12.67 8.13
N ARG A 211 15.44 -13.46 7.95
CA ARG A 211 15.60 -14.48 6.91
C ARG A 211 14.79 -15.75 7.20
N GLN A 212 13.75 -15.69 8.05
CA GLN A 212 12.92 -16.84 8.39
C GLN A 212 11.46 -16.41 8.50
N THR A 213 10.67 -16.64 7.43
CA THR A 213 9.21 -16.87 7.46
C THR A 213 8.59 -17.18 6.09
N MET A 214 9.35 -17.34 4.99
CA MET A 214 8.75 -17.59 3.66
C MET A 214 8.88 -19.00 3.08
N GLU A 215 9.54 -19.96 3.75
CA GLU A 215 9.79 -21.28 3.15
C GLU A 215 8.96 -22.45 3.73
N THR A 216 8.16 -22.26 4.79
CA THR A 216 7.44 -23.40 5.43
C THR A 216 5.92 -23.30 5.51
N GLU A 217 5.27 -22.21 5.12
CA GLU A 217 3.82 -22.04 5.35
C GLU A 217 2.91 -22.09 4.10
N ILE A 218 3.47 -22.36 2.91
CA ILE A 218 2.67 -22.59 1.68
C ILE A 218 2.61 -24.10 1.36
N GLN A 219 2.24 -24.92 2.34
CA GLN A 219 1.84 -26.32 2.13
C GLN A 219 0.65 -26.72 3.02
N ARG A 220 -0.41 -25.93 3.04
CA ARG A 220 -1.74 -26.44 3.44
C ARG A 220 -2.69 -26.36 2.25
N PRO A 221 -3.14 -27.49 1.69
CA PRO A 221 -4.15 -27.47 0.65
C PRO A 221 -5.46 -26.96 1.23
N VAL A 222 -6.03 -25.95 0.57
CA VAL A 222 -7.41 -25.52 0.77
C VAL A 222 -8.31 -26.62 0.23
N GLN A 223 -8.70 -27.55 1.09
CA GLN A 223 -9.75 -28.53 0.81
C GLN A 223 -10.74 -28.53 1.97
N ASN A 224 -12.03 -28.49 1.59
CA ASN A 224 -13.25 -28.57 2.41
C ASN A 224 -13.82 -27.26 2.99
N VAL A 225 -14.43 -26.44 2.12
CA VAL A 225 -15.64 -25.67 2.49
C VAL A 225 -16.65 -25.71 1.33
N TYR A 226 -16.99 -26.90 0.81
CA TYR A 226 -18.17 -27.09 -0.06
C TYR A 226 -18.58 -28.57 -0.01
N ASN A 227 -19.22 -28.97 1.09
CA ASN A 227 -20.07 -30.15 1.14
C ASN A 227 -20.82 -30.14 2.48
N ASN A 228 -21.90 -29.37 2.53
CA ASN A 228 -23.00 -29.58 3.49
C ASN A 228 -24.18 -28.67 3.11
N HIS A 229 -24.77 -28.86 1.92
CA HIS A 229 -26.12 -28.35 1.62
C HIS A 229 -26.75 -29.07 0.42
N VAL A 230 -26.85 -30.41 0.43
CA VAL A 230 -27.93 -31.12 -0.28
C VAL A 230 -28.12 -32.48 0.39
N LYS A 231 -28.97 -32.58 1.42
CA LYS A 231 -29.76 -33.80 1.75
C LYS A 231 -30.90 -33.43 2.70
N THR A 232 -31.93 -32.80 2.14
CA THR A 232 -33.31 -32.85 2.68
C THR A 232 -34.26 -32.54 1.52
N SER A 233 -34.81 -33.57 0.89
CA SER A 233 -36.18 -33.67 0.35
C SER A 233 -36.27 -34.73 -0.77
N ALA A 234 -37.30 -35.57 -0.64
CA ALA A 234 -37.77 -36.63 -1.53
C ALA A 234 -36.96 -37.93 -1.57
#